data_AF-A0A537T8Y7-F1
#
_entry.id   AF-A0A537T8Y7-F1
#
_cell.length_a   1.000
_cell.length_b   1.000
_cell.length_c   1.000
_cell.angle_alpha   90.00
_cell.angle_beta   90.00
_cell.angle_gamma   90.00
#
_symmetry.space_group_name_H-M   'P 1'
#
loop_
_entity.id
_entity.type
_entity.pdbx_description
1 polymer ?
#
loop_
_entity_poly.entity_id
_entity_poly.type
_entity_poly.pdbx_seq_one_letter_code
_entity_poly.pdbx_strand_id
1 'polypeptide(L)'
;MLKYEARQIWLPTIDSTNHAKVTGSVGEHGRGLTIKGGISDYARNRPRLFLLDSDGGLVPELHEVFRMVAEADVILNLGHISFKEMVAIVPAAKGQGVKRIVCDHPFFSHLSLAQQIELADQGVWINFTAGELLPRWWRVSVADFAGAIRNVGVARAVISSDCGQLHNPPMVEALRITCQLLLEEEFTEDEIKVLLHHNPAHLLYP
;
A
#
# COMPACT_ATOMS: atom_id res chain seq x y z
N MET A 1 14.89 9.73 -16.03
CA MET A 1 14.39 8.42 -16.50
C MET A 1 14.53 7.40 -15.38
N LEU A 2 13.45 6.69 -15.03
CA LEU A 2 13.49 5.60 -14.04
C LEU A 2 14.37 4.45 -14.56
N LYS A 3 15.16 3.82 -13.68
CA LYS A 3 16.03 2.70 -14.03
C LYS A 3 15.30 1.37 -13.86
N TYR A 4 15.82 0.31 -14.48
CA TYR A 4 15.38 -1.09 -14.29
C TYR A 4 13.91 -1.36 -14.67
N GLU A 5 13.35 -0.60 -15.62
CA GLU A 5 11.96 -0.78 -16.10
C GLU A 5 10.91 -0.73 -14.97
N ALA A 6 11.22 -0.04 -13.87
CA ALA A 6 10.35 0.08 -12.71
C ALA A 6 8.96 0.59 -13.14
N ARG A 7 7.90 -0.10 -12.69
CA ARG A 7 6.49 0.25 -12.97
C ARG A 7 5.77 0.87 -11.78
N GLN A 8 6.45 0.96 -10.64
CA GLN A 8 5.91 1.49 -9.39
C GLN A 8 7.02 2.12 -8.55
N ILE A 9 6.70 3.26 -7.92
CA ILE A 9 7.55 3.97 -6.98
C ILE A 9 6.79 4.08 -5.67
N TRP A 10 7.36 3.56 -4.59
CA TRP A 10 6.82 3.71 -3.24
C TRP A 10 7.34 4.99 -2.58
N LEU A 11 6.42 5.75 -2.01
CA LEU A 11 6.70 6.69 -0.93
C LEU A 11 7.19 5.92 0.32
N PRO A 12 7.70 6.60 1.37
CA PRO A 12 8.32 5.95 2.50
C PRO A 12 7.47 4.82 3.12
N THR A 13 8.11 3.67 3.33
CA THR A 13 7.50 2.49 3.97
C THR A 13 8.05 2.33 5.39
N ILE A 14 9.00 1.44 5.62
CA ILE A 14 9.61 1.13 6.94
C ILE A 14 10.36 2.31 7.58
N ASP A 15 10.63 3.35 6.81
CA ASP A 15 11.31 4.58 7.25
C ASP A 15 10.32 5.73 7.56
N SER A 16 9.01 5.56 7.33
CA SER A 16 8.02 6.60 7.60
C SER A 16 7.77 6.78 9.10
N THR A 17 7.38 7.99 9.51
CA THR A 17 6.95 8.25 10.90
C THR A 17 5.73 7.43 11.29
N ASN A 18 4.79 7.25 10.35
CA ASN A 18 3.57 6.50 10.60
C ASN A 18 3.85 4.99 10.77
N HIS A 19 4.77 4.40 9.99
CA HIS A 19 5.20 3.03 10.21
C HIS A 19 5.75 2.84 11.63
N ALA A 20 6.67 3.73 12.05
CA ALA A 20 7.23 3.68 13.40
C ALA A 20 6.15 3.79 14.50
N LYS A 21 5.12 4.61 14.28
CA LYS A 21 3.96 4.73 15.17
C LYS A 21 3.12 3.45 15.22
N VAL A 22 2.92 2.80 14.07
CA VAL A 22 2.09 1.59 13.90
C VAL A 22 2.75 0.35 14.49
N THR A 23 4.06 0.19 14.28
CA THR A 23 4.79 -1.05 14.63
C THR A 23 5.60 -0.93 15.91
N GLY A 24 5.88 0.29 16.37
CA GLY A 24 6.82 0.55 17.47
C GLY A 24 8.28 0.32 17.10
N SER A 25 8.58 0.00 15.84
CA SER A 25 9.94 -0.25 15.34
C SER A 25 10.14 0.33 13.94
N VAL A 26 11.37 0.20 13.43
CA VAL A 26 11.87 1.01 12.30
C VAL A 26 12.74 0.13 11.44
N GLY A 27 12.68 0.31 10.12
CA GLY A 27 13.52 -0.46 9.20
C GLY A 27 13.24 -1.96 9.20
N GLU A 28 12.10 -2.41 9.75
CA GLU A 28 11.73 -3.82 9.82
C GLU A 28 10.23 -4.01 9.58
N HIS A 29 9.87 -5.13 8.94
CA HIS A 29 8.49 -5.56 8.76
C HIS A 29 8.38 -7.00 9.30
N GLY A 30 7.97 -7.10 10.58
CA GLY A 30 8.05 -8.34 11.35
C GLY A 30 9.48 -8.65 11.86
N ARG A 31 9.61 -9.69 12.69
CA ARG A 31 10.94 -10.08 13.25
C ARG A 31 11.75 -10.98 12.31
N GLY A 32 11.14 -11.47 11.23
CA GLY A 32 11.72 -12.41 10.28
C GLY A 32 12.62 -11.77 9.21
N LEU A 33 12.56 -10.44 9.05
CA LEU A 33 13.53 -9.64 8.28
C LEU A 33 14.78 -9.29 9.10
N THR A 34 15.11 -10.09 10.12
CA THR A 34 16.46 -10.09 10.67
C THR A 34 17.40 -10.69 9.62
N ILE A 35 17.68 -9.89 8.58
CA ILE A 35 18.83 -10.02 7.72
C ILE A 35 20.02 -10.27 8.64
N LYS A 36 20.92 -11.18 8.26
CA LYS A 36 22.20 -11.37 8.94
C LYS A 36 22.89 -9.99 9.05
N GLY A 37 22.84 -9.36 10.24
CA GLY A 37 23.25 -7.96 10.45
C GLY A 37 22.23 -7.04 11.18
N GLY A 38 20.96 -7.45 11.32
CA GLY A 38 19.92 -6.68 12.00
C GLY A 38 19.48 -5.42 11.23
N ILE A 39 18.82 -4.48 11.93
CA ILE A 39 18.43 -3.17 11.37
C ILE A 39 19.68 -2.45 10.88
N SER A 40 19.66 -1.93 9.65
CA SER A 40 20.80 -1.21 9.07
C SER A 40 21.16 0.05 9.87
N ASP A 41 22.42 0.46 9.86
CA ASP A 41 22.85 1.72 10.50
C ASP A 41 22.12 2.94 9.91
N TYR A 42 21.72 2.87 8.63
CA TYR A 42 20.86 3.86 8.01
C TYR A 42 19.51 3.95 8.73
N ALA A 43 18.79 2.84 8.87
CA ALA A 43 17.47 2.83 9.51
C ALA A 43 17.53 3.23 11.00
N ARG A 44 18.62 2.88 11.72
CA ARG A 44 18.81 3.29 13.11
C ARG A 44 19.01 4.79 13.27
N ASN A 45 19.86 5.39 12.42
CA ASN A 45 20.37 6.74 12.66
C ASN A 45 19.70 7.83 11.82
N ARG A 46 18.96 7.47 10.76
CA ARG A 46 18.27 8.46 9.93
C ARG A 46 16.98 8.92 10.59
N PRO A 47 16.62 10.22 10.49
CA PRO A 47 15.31 10.69 10.86
C PRO A 47 14.23 9.95 10.07
N ARG A 48 13.09 9.71 10.72
CA ARG A 48 11.91 9.17 10.04
C ARG A 48 11.36 10.21 9.08
N LEU A 49 10.85 9.73 7.96
CA LEU A 49 10.28 10.58 6.94
C LEU A 49 8.83 10.91 7.30
N PHE A 50 8.57 12.19 7.46
CA PHE A 50 7.23 12.78 7.45
C PHE A 50 7.20 13.76 6.27
N LEU A 51 6.19 13.63 5.43
CA LEU A 51 6.17 14.27 4.12
C LEU A 51 5.52 15.66 4.11
N LEU A 52 5.11 16.14 5.27
CA LEU A 52 4.63 17.51 5.45
C LEU A 52 5.63 18.33 6.26
N ASP A 53 5.76 19.60 5.92
CA ASP A 53 6.51 20.59 6.70
C ASP A 53 5.74 21.02 7.97
N SER A 54 6.32 21.96 8.72
CA SER A 54 5.73 22.50 9.95
C SER A 54 4.41 23.24 9.74
N ASP A 55 4.18 23.76 8.54
CA ASP A 55 2.98 24.52 8.17
C ASP A 55 1.90 23.62 7.54
N GLY A 56 2.22 22.32 7.38
CA GLY A 56 1.34 21.33 6.74
C GLY A 56 1.42 21.30 5.22
N GLY A 57 2.36 22.04 4.63
CA GLY A 57 2.69 21.97 3.21
C GLY A 57 3.50 20.72 2.87
N LEU A 58 3.58 20.36 1.59
CA LEU A 58 4.41 19.24 1.14
C LEU A 58 5.88 19.61 1.18
N VAL A 59 6.74 18.66 1.58
CA VAL A 59 8.19 18.85 1.45
C VAL A 59 8.59 19.04 -0.02
N PRO A 60 9.52 19.96 -0.35
CA PRO A 60 9.85 20.32 -1.73
C PRO A 60 10.27 19.13 -2.61
N GLU A 61 10.93 18.13 -2.02
CA GLU A 61 11.44 16.94 -2.69
C GLU A 61 10.32 16.12 -3.35
N LEU A 62 9.09 16.17 -2.84
CA LEU A 62 7.96 15.44 -3.41
C LEU A 62 7.60 15.91 -4.82
N HIS A 63 7.80 17.18 -5.13
CA HIS A 63 7.51 17.71 -6.48
C HIS A 63 8.39 17.05 -7.54
N GLU A 64 9.66 16.80 -7.22
CA GLU A 64 10.55 16.07 -8.11
C GLU A 64 10.09 14.61 -8.29
N VAL A 65 9.68 13.95 -7.21
CA VAL A 65 9.14 12.58 -7.26
C VAL A 65 7.89 12.51 -8.13
N PHE A 66 6.92 13.41 -7.94
CA PHE A 66 5.68 13.42 -8.73
C PHE A 66 5.95 13.66 -10.20
N ARG A 67 6.82 14.61 -10.54
CA ARG A 67 7.24 14.85 -11.93
C ARG A 67 7.86 13.59 -12.54
N MET A 68 8.79 12.93 -11.84
CA MET A 68 9.43 11.71 -12.34
C MET A 68 8.42 10.56 -12.55
N VAL A 69 7.45 10.41 -11.64
CA VAL A 69 6.40 9.40 -11.76
C VAL A 69 5.45 9.72 -12.92
N ALA A 70 5.07 10.99 -13.09
CA ALA A 70 4.20 11.45 -14.16
C ALA A 70 4.87 11.30 -15.54
N GLU A 71 6.14 11.71 -15.67
CA GLU A 71 6.93 11.58 -16.91
C GLU A 71 7.13 10.12 -17.30
N ALA A 72 7.36 9.24 -16.33
CA ALA A 72 7.53 7.80 -16.58
C ALA A 72 6.21 7.05 -16.78
N ASP A 73 5.07 7.70 -16.49
CA ASP A 73 3.74 7.12 -16.46
C ASP A 73 3.74 5.79 -15.69
N VAL A 74 4.11 5.84 -14.40
CA VAL A 74 4.16 4.69 -13.49
C VAL A 74 3.28 4.89 -12.25
N ILE A 75 3.14 3.85 -11.44
CA ILE A 75 2.33 3.90 -10.22
C ILE A 75 3.07 4.68 -9.11
N LEU A 76 2.40 5.65 -8.49
CA LEU A 76 2.80 6.18 -7.18
C LEU A 76 2.13 5.38 -6.08
N ASN A 77 2.90 4.69 -5.25
CA ASN A 77 2.36 4.01 -4.09
C ASN A 77 2.57 4.86 -2.83
N LEU A 78 1.53 5.00 -2.01
CA LEU A 78 1.55 5.83 -0.81
C LEU A 78 2.38 5.22 0.34
N GLY A 79 2.79 3.95 0.22
CA GLY A 79 3.63 3.28 1.20
C GLY A 79 2.97 3.22 2.57
N HIS A 80 3.71 3.54 3.63
CA HIS A 80 3.23 3.48 5.02
C HIS A 80 2.98 4.86 5.61
N ILE A 81 2.76 5.89 4.80
CA ILE A 81 2.55 7.25 5.31
C ILE A 81 1.19 7.36 6.03
N SER A 82 1.00 8.40 6.84
CA SER A 82 -0.26 8.59 7.56
C SER A 82 -1.39 9.04 6.64
N PHE A 83 -2.65 8.82 7.05
CA PHE A 83 -3.81 9.36 6.34
C PHE A 83 -3.72 10.87 6.10
N LYS A 84 -3.21 11.62 7.09
CA LYS A 84 -2.97 13.08 6.98
C LYS A 84 -2.05 13.41 5.81
N GLU A 85 -0.98 12.64 5.62
CA GLU A 85 -0.06 12.81 4.49
C GLU A 85 -0.73 12.39 3.17
N MET A 86 -1.47 11.28 3.17
CA MET A 86 -2.16 10.76 1.97
C MET A 86 -3.10 11.81 1.37
N VAL A 87 -4.00 12.41 2.18
CA VAL A 87 -4.99 13.38 1.69
C VAL A 87 -4.36 14.70 1.21
N ALA A 88 -3.15 15.05 1.68
CA ALA A 88 -2.41 16.20 1.17
C ALA A 88 -1.67 15.88 -0.15
N ILE A 89 -1.11 14.66 -0.24
CA ILE A 89 -0.28 14.22 -1.36
C ILE A 89 -1.10 13.88 -2.60
N VAL A 90 -2.22 13.15 -2.44
CA VAL A 90 -3.04 12.68 -3.56
C VAL A 90 -3.44 13.81 -4.52
N PRO A 91 -4.06 14.92 -4.07
CA PRO A 91 -4.43 16.01 -4.97
C PRO A 91 -3.21 16.69 -5.62
N ALA A 92 -2.11 16.87 -4.87
CA ALA A 92 -0.91 17.52 -5.39
C ALA A 92 -0.17 16.66 -6.45
N ALA A 93 -0.12 15.34 -6.25
CA ALA A 93 0.45 14.39 -7.20
C ALA A 93 -0.38 14.37 -8.49
N LYS A 94 -1.71 14.29 -8.38
CA LYS A 94 -2.62 14.35 -9.54
C LYS A 94 -2.51 15.68 -10.30
N GLY A 95 -2.43 16.80 -9.57
CA GLY A 95 -2.22 18.13 -10.16
C GLY A 95 -0.91 18.26 -10.96
N GLN A 96 0.07 17.40 -10.68
CA GLN A 96 1.35 17.30 -11.39
C GLN A 96 1.39 16.16 -12.42
N GLY A 97 0.23 15.58 -12.76
CA GLY A 97 0.09 14.61 -13.84
C GLY A 97 0.29 13.15 -13.43
N VAL A 98 0.40 12.83 -12.13
CA VAL A 98 0.41 11.43 -11.67
C VAL A 98 -0.97 10.82 -11.91
N LYS A 99 -1.02 9.79 -12.78
CA LYS A 99 -2.29 9.19 -13.22
C LYS A 99 -2.75 8.01 -12.37
N ARG A 100 -1.81 7.26 -11.78
CA ARG A 100 -2.10 6.02 -11.05
C ARG A 100 -1.49 6.09 -9.66
N ILE A 101 -2.35 6.09 -8.64
CA ILE A 101 -1.97 6.16 -7.23
C ILE A 101 -2.57 4.95 -6.51
N VAL A 102 -1.77 4.27 -5.69
CA VAL A 102 -2.17 3.08 -4.93
C VAL A 102 -1.93 3.30 -3.43
N CYS A 103 -2.88 2.89 -2.59
CA CYS A 103 -2.70 2.74 -1.15
C CYS A 103 -2.59 1.24 -0.81
N ASP A 104 -1.41 0.80 -0.37
CA ASP A 104 -1.21 -0.57 0.11
C ASP A 104 -1.77 -0.78 1.51
N HIS A 105 -2.22 -2.01 1.77
CA HIS A 105 -2.54 -2.60 3.07
C HIS A 105 -3.17 -1.60 4.06
N PRO A 106 -4.39 -1.12 3.78
CA PRO A 106 -5.00 -0.01 4.53
C PRO A 106 -5.21 -0.33 6.02
N PHE A 107 -5.47 -1.59 6.38
CA PHE A 107 -5.63 -2.01 7.76
C PHE A 107 -4.31 -2.06 8.51
N PHE A 108 -3.19 -2.38 7.82
CA PHE A 108 -1.87 -2.24 8.40
C PHE A 108 -1.59 -0.79 8.82
N SER A 109 -1.95 0.18 7.97
CA SER A 109 -1.82 1.62 8.23
C SER A 109 -2.91 2.17 9.17
N HIS A 110 -3.75 1.31 9.75
CA HIS A 110 -4.88 1.68 10.62
C HIS A 110 -5.88 2.66 9.98
N LEU A 111 -6.08 2.57 8.66
CA LEU A 111 -7.10 3.37 7.98
C LEU A 111 -8.50 2.84 8.28
N SER A 112 -9.41 3.72 8.70
CA SER A 112 -10.81 3.37 8.86
C SER A 112 -11.47 3.10 7.50
N LEU A 113 -12.60 2.39 7.49
CA LEU A 113 -13.35 2.17 6.24
C LEU A 113 -13.70 3.49 5.53
N ALA A 114 -14.12 4.51 6.30
CA ALA A 114 -14.42 5.83 5.74
C ALA A 114 -13.20 6.48 5.06
N GLN A 115 -12.00 6.33 5.65
CA GLN A 115 -10.75 6.83 5.06
C GLN A 115 -10.37 6.06 3.79
N GLN A 116 -10.59 4.75 3.77
CA GLN A 116 -10.36 3.92 2.57
C GLN A 116 -11.28 4.36 1.42
N ILE A 117 -12.56 4.58 1.70
CA ILE A 117 -13.54 5.08 0.72
C ILE A 117 -13.15 6.48 0.25
N GLU A 118 -12.76 7.38 1.16
CA GLU A 118 -12.35 8.75 0.81
C GLU A 118 -11.16 8.76 -0.17
N LEU A 119 -10.16 7.90 0.04
CA LEU A 119 -9.05 7.74 -0.90
C LEU A 119 -9.52 7.18 -2.25
N ALA A 120 -10.39 6.16 -2.23
CA ALA A 120 -10.95 5.57 -3.44
C ALA A 120 -11.78 6.57 -4.27
N ASP A 121 -12.52 7.46 -3.62
CA ASP A 121 -13.29 8.53 -4.26
C ASP A 121 -12.38 9.60 -4.87
N GLN A 122 -11.17 9.79 -4.33
CA GLN A 122 -10.13 10.60 -4.95
C GLN A 122 -9.41 9.89 -6.12
N GLY A 123 -9.81 8.67 -6.47
CA GLY A 123 -9.22 7.89 -7.56
C GLY A 123 -7.94 7.15 -7.18
N VAL A 124 -7.70 6.95 -5.88
CA VAL A 124 -6.65 6.06 -5.39
C VAL A 124 -7.15 4.63 -5.45
N TRP A 125 -6.33 3.72 -5.95
CA TRP A 125 -6.60 2.29 -5.90
C TRP A 125 -6.27 1.74 -4.52
N ILE A 126 -7.18 0.99 -3.92
CA ILE A 126 -6.94 0.37 -2.61
C ILE A 126 -6.43 -1.05 -2.83
N ASN A 127 -5.19 -1.32 -2.43
CA ASN A 127 -4.58 -2.65 -2.50
C ASN A 127 -4.71 -3.37 -1.16
N PHE A 128 -5.64 -4.31 -1.10
CA PHE A 128 -5.87 -5.18 0.04
C PHE A 128 -4.92 -6.37 -0.02
N THR A 129 -4.19 -6.62 1.06
CA THR A 129 -3.11 -7.61 1.04
C THR A 129 -3.44 -8.82 1.90
N ALA A 130 -3.09 -10.03 1.43
CA ALA A 130 -3.28 -11.26 2.20
C ALA A 130 -2.61 -11.17 3.58
N GLY A 131 -1.45 -10.51 3.67
CA GLY A 131 -0.70 -10.28 4.90
C GLY A 131 -1.53 -9.68 6.05
N GLU A 132 -2.54 -8.86 5.75
CA GLU A 132 -3.40 -8.23 6.76
C GLU A 132 -4.30 -9.23 7.51
N LEU A 133 -4.63 -10.35 6.86
CA LEU A 133 -5.44 -11.44 7.41
C LEU A 133 -4.60 -12.47 8.19
N LEU A 134 -3.27 -12.44 8.05
CA LEU A 134 -2.41 -13.50 8.57
C LEU A 134 -2.01 -13.28 10.04
N PRO A 135 -1.72 -14.36 10.80
CA PRO A 135 -1.55 -14.29 12.27
C PRO A 135 -0.51 -13.31 12.78
N ARG A 136 0.54 -12.98 12.00
CA ARG A 136 1.54 -12.00 12.44
C ARG A 136 0.96 -10.60 12.57
N TRP A 137 0.08 -10.22 11.66
CA TRP A 137 -0.47 -8.87 11.59
C TRP A 137 -1.88 -8.82 12.14
N TRP A 138 -2.73 -9.77 11.72
CA TRP A 138 -4.12 -9.94 12.16
C TRP A 138 -4.82 -8.58 12.32
N ARG A 139 -4.78 -7.78 11.26
CA ARG A 139 -5.25 -6.38 11.31
C ARG A 139 -6.75 -6.25 11.14
N VAL A 140 -7.37 -7.29 10.59
CA VAL A 140 -8.76 -7.26 10.14
C VAL A 140 -9.32 -8.69 10.14
N SER A 141 -10.61 -8.82 10.40
CA SER A 141 -11.32 -10.09 10.22
C SER A 141 -11.57 -10.37 8.73
N VAL A 142 -11.88 -11.62 8.38
CA VAL A 142 -12.22 -11.97 6.98
C VAL A 142 -13.46 -11.19 6.52
N ALA A 143 -14.51 -11.13 7.35
CA ALA A 143 -15.74 -10.40 7.06
C ALA A 143 -15.51 -8.89 6.89
N ASP A 144 -14.70 -8.25 7.75
CA ASP A 144 -14.40 -6.81 7.62
C ASP A 144 -13.54 -6.51 6.39
N PHE A 145 -12.63 -7.41 6.02
CA PHE A 145 -11.81 -7.31 4.81
C PHE A 145 -12.67 -7.39 3.55
N ALA A 146 -13.53 -8.40 3.48
CA ALA A 146 -14.53 -8.56 2.42
C ALA A 146 -15.48 -7.36 2.33
N GLY A 147 -16.01 -6.94 3.48
CA GLY A 147 -16.89 -5.78 3.62
C GLY A 147 -16.23 -4.49 3.12
N ALA A 148 -14.95 -4.27 3.43
CA ALA A 148 -14.20 -3.11 2.95
C ALA A 148 -14.01 -3.14 1.43
N ILE A 149 -13.67 -4.29 0.84
CA ILE A 149 -13.60 -4.44 -0.62
C ILE A 149 -14.94 -4.11 -1.28
N ARG A 150 -16.06 -4.59 -0.72
CA ARG A 150 -17.41 -4.28 -1.23
C ARG A 150 -17.71 -2.78 -1.18
N ASN A 151 -17.39 -2.12 -0.08
CA ASN A 151 -17.65 -0.69 0.12
C ASN A 151 -16.74 0.22 -0.73
N VAL A 152 -15.46 -0.12 -0.87
CA VAL A 152 -14.55 0.57 -1.82
C VAL A 152 -15.00 0.33 -3.27
N GLY A 153 -15.44 -0.90 -3.55
CA GLY A 153 -15.90 -1.36 -4.85
C GLY A 153 -14.83 -2.15 -5.59
N VAL A 154 -15.23 -3.31 -6.14
CA VAL A 154 -14.37 -4.25 -6.88
C VAL A 154 -13.60 -3.56 -8.02
N ALA A 155 -14.18 -2.58 -8.70
CA ALA A 155 -13.56 -1.87 -9.81
C ALA A 155 -12.46 -0.87 -9.40
N ARG A 156 -12.29 -0.58 -8.10
CA ARG A 156 -11.30 0.38 -7.55
C ARG A 156 -10.35 -0.27 -6.54
N ALA A 157 -10.44 -1.58 -6.39
CA ALA A 157 -9.65 -2.36 -5.45
C ALA A 157 -8.76 -3.36 -6.19
N VAL A 158 -7.62 -3.69 -5.59
CA VAL A 158 -6.77 -4.80 -6.01
C VAL A 158 -6.46 -5.69 -4.82
N ILE A 159 -6.10 -6.94 -5.12
CA ILE A 159 -5.58 -7.85 -4.11
C ILE A 159 -4.14 -8.20 -4.45
N SER A 160 -3.29 -8.20 -3.44
CA SER A 160 -1.93 -8.74 -3.52
C SER A 160 -1.59 -9.54 -2.27
N SER A 161 -0.39 -10.12 -2.19
CA SER A 161 -0.05 -10.99 -1.06
C SER A 161 0.55 -10.23 0.13
N ASP A 162 1.46 -9.28 -0.13
CA ASP A 162 2.41 -8.74 0.85
C ASP A 162 3.10 -9.83 1.70
N CYS A 163 3.39 -10.97 1.07
CA CYS A 163 3.95 -12.17 1.69
C CYS A 163 5.33 -12.52 1.12
N GLY A 164 5.94 -13.58 1.64
CA GLY A 164 7.30 -14.04 1.27
C GLY A 164 8.36 -13.77 2.34
N GLN A 165 8.00 -13.04 3.41
CA GLN A 165 8.77 -12.97 4.65
C GLN A 165 8.73 -14.34 5.36
N LEU A 166 9.76 -14.68 6.12
CA LEU A 166 9.94 -16.01 6.75
C LEU A 166 8.74 -16.52 7.58
N HIS A 167 7.95 -15.61 8.15
CA HIS A 167 6.80 -15.94 9.00
C HIS A 167 5.47 -16.03 8.24
N ASN A 168 5.44 -15.58 6.99
CA ASN A 168 4.28 -15.63 6.11
C ASN A 168 4.39 -16.83 5.17
N PRO A 169 3.26 -17.38 4.70
CA PRO A 169 3.28 -18.41 3.67
C PRO A 169 3.88 -17.87 2.36
N PRO A 170 4.30 -18.76 1.45
CA PRO A 170 4.67 -18.36 0.09
C PRO A 170 3.56 -17.51 -0.57
N MET A 171 3.95 -16.51 -1.36
CA MET A 171 3.01 -15.55 -1.96
C MET A 171 1.82 -16.19 -2.68
N VAL A 172 2.08 -17.26 -3.44
CA VAL A 172 1.03 -17.97 -4.21
C VAL A 172 0.04 -18.68 -3.28
N GLU A 173 0.51 -19.25 -2.18
CA GLU A 173 -0.35 -19.88 -1.17
C GLU A 173 -1.18 -18.85 -0.42
N ALA A 174 -0.59 -17.69 -0.08
CA ALA A 174 -1.32 -16.59 0.54
C ALA A 174 -2.49 -16.14 -0.35
N LEU A 175 -2.24 -15.93 -1.65
CA LEU A 175 -3.28 -15.54 -2.60
C LEU A 175 -4.34 -16.63 -2.77
N ARG A 176 -3.95 -17.89 -2.88
CA ARG A 176 -4.90 -19.02 -2.97
C ARG A 176 -5.84 -19.06 -1.75
N ILE A 177 -5.31 -18.86 -0.54
CA ILE A 177 -6.10 -18.79 0.69
C ILE A 177 -7.05 -17.58 0.65
N THR A 178 -6.55 -16.40 0.27
CA THR A 178 -7.40 -15.20 0.16
C THR A 178 -8.54 -15.40 -0.85
N CYS A 179 -8.30 -16.05 -1.99
CA CYS A 179 -9.37 -16.40 -2.92
C CYS A 179 -10.45 -17.26 -2.26
N GLN A 180 -10.07 -18.32 -1.54
CA GLN A 180 -11.04 -19.17 -0.85
C GLN A 180 -11.84 -18.37 0.18
N LEU A 181 -11.17 -17.55 1.00
CA LEU A 181 -11.84 -16.72 2.00
C LEU A 181 -12.85 -15.76 1.38
N LEU A 182 -12.56 -15.18 0.22
CA LEU A 182 -13.51 -14.31 -0.48
C LEU A 182 -14.69 -15.08 -1.08
N LEU A 183 -14.49 -16.31 -1.55
CA LEU A 183 -15.59 -17.18 -1.98
C LEU A 183 -16.54 -17.49 -0.81
N GLU A 184 -16.00 -17.74 0.39
CA GLU A 184 -16.81 -17.93 1.61
C GLU A 184 -17.58 -16.66 2.02
N GLU A 185 -17.07 -15.48 1.66
CA GLU A 185 -17.72 -14.17 1.82
C GLU A 185 -18.54 -13.75 0.58
N GLU A 186 -18.98 -14.73 -0.22
CA GLU A 186 -19.91 -14.57 -1.34
C GLU A 186 -19.38 -13.69 -2.49
N PHE A 187 -18.06 -13.57 -2.65
CA PHE A 187 -17.49 -13.08 -3.91
C PHE A 187 -17.62 -14.12 -5.01
N THR A 188 -17.89 -13.65 -6.22
CA THR A 188 -17.86 -14.51 -7.41
C THR A 188 -16.44 -14.70 -7.92
N GLU A 189 -16.20 -15.78 -8.66
CA GLU A 189 -14.91 -16.01 -9.32
C GLU A 189 -14.51 -14.85 -10.25
N ASP A 190 -15.47 -14.26 -10.96
CA ASP A 190 -15.24 -13.13 -11.86
C ASP A 190 -14.82 -11.88 -11.09
N GLU A 191 -15.45 -11.57 -9.95
CA GLU A 191 -15.03 -10.46 -9.09
C GLU A 191 -13.62 -10.67 -8.54
N ILE A 192 -13.31 -11.88 -8.09
CA ILE A 192 -11.96 -12.23 -7.62
C ILE A 192 -10.94 -12.07 -8.75
N LYS A 193 -11.29 -12.47 -9.97
CA LYS A 193 -10.44 -12.28 -11.16
C LYS A 193 -10.25 -10.81 -11.50
N VAL A 194 -11.26 -9.97 -11.31
CA VAL A 194 -11.11 -8.51 -11.46
C VAL A 194 -10.10 -7.97 -10.45
N LEU A 195 -10.22 -8.34 -9.17
CA LEU A 195 -9.35 -7.89 -8.08
C LEU A 195 -7.89 -8.33 -8.23
N LEU A 196 -7.65 -9.58 -8.66
CA LEU A 196 -6.32 -10.20 -8.70
C LEU A 196 -5.61 -10.13 -10.05
N HIS A 197 -6.36 -9.97 -11.14
CA HIS A 197 -5.80 -10.06 -12.49
C HIS A 197 -6.09 -8.82 -13.33
N HIS A 198 -7.36 -8.45 -13.54
CA HIS A 198 -7.70 -7.37 -14.46
C HIS A 198 -7.27 -6.00 -13.94
N ASN A 199 -7.57 -5.68 -12.68
CA ASN A 199 -7.21 -4.38 -12.10
C ASN A 199 -5.69 -4.21 -11.95
N PRO A 200 -4.91 -5.20 -11.42
CA PRO A 200 -3.46 -5.10 -11.42
C PRO A 200 -2.85 -4.97 -12.82
N ALA A 201 -3.38 -5.69 -13.81
CA ALA A 201 -2.91 -5.57 -15.19
C ALA A 201 -3.15 -4.16 -15.75
N HIS A 202 -4.35 -3.59 -15.50
CA HIS A 202 -4.67 -2.22 -15.89
C HIS A 202 -3.74 -1.18 -15.23
N LEU A 203 -3.34 -1.42 -13.97
CA LEU A 203 -2.41 -0.55 -13.26
C LEU A 203 -0.97 -0.61 -13.83
N LEU A 204 -0.52 -1.82 -14.20
CA LEU A 204 0.85 -2.07 -14.64
C LEU A 204 1.10 -1.79 -16.13
N TYR A 205 0.08 -2.03 -16.97
CA TYR A 205 0.19 -1.98 -18.42
C TYR A 205 -0.86 -1.01 -19.00
N PRO A 206 -0.54 0.29 -19.05
CA PRO A 206 -1.40 1.29 -19.69
C PRO A 206 -1.48 1.11 -21.21
#